data_AF-K8ZA80-F1
#
_entry.id   AF-K8ZA80-F1
#
_cell.length_a   1.000
_cell.length_b   1.000
_cell.length_c   1.000
_cell.angle_alpha   90.00
_cell.angle_beta   90.00
_cell.angle_gamma   90.00
#
_symmetry.space_group_name_H-M   'P 1'
#
loop_
_entity.id
_entity.type
_entity.pdbx_description
1 polymer ?
#
loop_
_entity_poly.entity_id
_entity_poly.type
_entity_poly.pdbx_seq_one_letter_code
_entity_poly.pdbx_strand_id
1 'polypeptide(L)'
;MVNLVILFLSVIGFFLFFTAMKPTKLHQGLGIVCLLLFLGSLTFAILNEAYHYGMKEVETTTKVPLAKDTKMKNIVFVQSVGTKKEESVVVYPTKKGIEKTAPDAEVKNHIVKESGKEAFLEQKTTYWDYNNDVIRFFFHFPQKEREVTKIQNEFYIPSSWHVMEK
;
A
#
# COMPACT_ATOMS: atom_id res chain seq x y z
N MET A 1 4.56 14.42 -6.48
CA MET A 1 4.03 15.79 -6.68
C MET A 1 4.85 16.58 -7.68
N VAL A 2 6.19 16.56 -7.58
CA VAL A 2 7.09 17.30 -8.49
C VAL A 2 6.91 16.91 -9.96
N ASN A 3 6.67 15.63 -10.26
CA ASN A 3 6.41 15.18 -11.63
C ASN A 3 5.22 15.90 -12.27
N LEU A 4 4.11 16.11 -11.54
CA LEU A 4 2.96 16.84 -12.08
C LEU A 4 3.30 18.30 -12.38
N VAL A 5 4.12 18.94 -11.54
CA VAL A 5 4.56 20.33 -11.78
C VAL A 5 5.37 20.41 -13.08
N ILE A 6 6.27 19.45 -13.31
CA ILE A 6 7.03 19.37 -14.56
C ILE A 6 6.10 19.16 -15.75
N LEU A 7 5.12 18.27 -15.62
CA LEU A 7 4.11 18.02 -16.64
C LEU A 7 3.35 19.32 -16.99
N PHE A 8 2.81 20.03 -16.01
CA PHE A 8 2.11 21.30 -16.25
C PHE A 8 3.00 22.39 -16.85
N LEU A 9 4.21 22.60 -16.29
CA LEU A 9 5.14 23.62 -16.79
C LEU A 9 5.62 23.31 -18.21
N SER A 10 5.82 22.03 -18.55
CA SER A 10 6.24 21.62 -19.88
C SER A 10 5.18 21.91 -20.94
N VAL A 11 3.89 21.73 -20.63
CA VAL A 11 2.77 22.09 -21.53
C VAL A 11 2.71 23.61 -21.75
N ILE A 12 2.81 24.39 -20.68
CA ILE A 12 2.79 25.87 -20.76
C ILE A 12 4.00 26.36 -21.56
N GLY A 13 5.20 25.85 -21.25
CA GLY A 13 6.43 26.19 -21.95
C GLY A 13 6.35 25.83 -23.43
N PHE A 14 5.85 24.65 -23.76
CA PHE A 14 5.64 24.22 -25.15
C PHE A 14 4.72 25.19 -25.89
N PHE A 15 3.58 25.55 -25.30
CA PHE A 15 2.66 26.52 -25.87
C PHE A 15 3.36 27.88 -26.10
N LEU A 16 4.01 28.45 -25.08
CA LEU A 16 4.64 29.77 -25.20
C LEU A 16 5.74 29.82 -26.27
N PHE A 17 6.63 28.83 -26.31
CA PHE A 17 7.74 28.82 -27.25
C PHE A 17 7.32 28.49 -28.68
N PHE A 18 6.24 27.73 -28.86
CA PHE A 18 5.81 27.27 -30.18
C PHE A 18 4.71 28.16 -30.81
N THR A 19 3.83 28.77 -30.00
CA THR A 19 2.69 29.55 -30.51
C THR A 19 2.79 31.05 -30.23
N ALA A 20 3.19 31.44 -29.02
CA ALA A 20 3.09 32.83 -28.57
C ALA A 20 4.29 33.70 -28.98
N MET A 21 5.44 33.09 -29.24
CA MET A 21 6.68 33.78 -29.58
C MET A 21 6.99 33.72 -31.08
N LYS A 22 7.73 34.72 -31.57
CA LYS A 22 8.22 34.71 -32.97
C LYS A 22 9.06 33.45 -33.20
N PRO A 23 8.80 32.67 -34.28
CA PRO A 23 9.50 31.42 -34.51
C PRO A 23 10.97 31.70 -34.85
N THR A 24 11.83 31.46 -33.87
CA THR A 24 13.28 31.44 -34.05
C THR A 24 13.78 30.02 -33.83
N LYS A 25 14.96 29.68 -34.37
CA LYS A 25 15.57 28.36 -34.13
C LYS A 25 15.73 28.04 -32.64
N LEU A 26 16.01 29.06 -31.83
CA LEU A 26 16.10 28.94 -30.37
C LEU A 26 14.75 28.56 -29.76
N HIS A 27 13.68 29.30 -30.08
CA HIS A 27 12.34 29.03 -29.55
C HIS A 27 11.81 27.66 -29.99
N GLN A 28 12.06 27.27 -31.25
CA GLN A 28 11.72 25.93 -31.73
C GLN A 28 12.48 24.83 -30.96
N GLY A 29 13.77 25.03 -30.71
CA GLY A 29 14.56 24.12 -29.89
C GLY A 29 14.02 24.00 -28.46
N LEU A 30 13.71 25.12 -27.80
CA LEU A 30 13.11 25.13 -26.46
C LEU A 30 11.72 24.47 -26.44
N GLY A 31 10.90 24.71 -27.46
CA GLY A 31 9.62 24.02 -27.64
C GLY A 31 9.79 22.51 -27.72
N ILE A 32 10.73 22.02 -28.54
CA ILE A 32 11.02 20.58 -28.63
C ILE A 32 11.45 20.02 -27.26
N VAL A 33 12.30 20.73 -26.51
CA VAL A 33 12.69 20.32 -25.16
C VAL A 33 11.48 20.23 -24.23
N CYS A 34 10.60 21.22 -24.24
CA CYS A 34 9.34 21.18 -23.48
C CYS A 34 8.45 20.01 -23.89
N LEU A 35 8.33 19.72 -25.20
CA LEU A 35 7.57 18.57 -25.69
C LEU A 35 8.15 17.24 -25.21
N LEU A 36 9.48 17.09 -25.25
CA LEU A 36 10.15 15.89 -24.75
C LEU A 36 9.98 15.73 -23.23
N LEU A 37 10.08 16.83 -22.47
CA LEU A 37 9.82 16.82 -21.03
C LEU A 37 8.37 16.42 -20.72
N PHE A 38 7.40 16.94 -21.48
CA PHE A 38 6.00 16.57 -21.34
C PHE A 38 5.79 15.07 -21.60
N LEU A 39 6.23 14.58 -22.75
CA LEU A 39 6.08 13.17 -23.13
C LEU A 39 6.78 12.26 -22.14
N GLY A 40 8.02 12.59 -21.75
CA GLY A 40 8.77 11.84 -20.74
C GLY A 40 8.06 11.81 -19.39
N SER A 41 7.64 12.96 -18.86
CA SER A 41 6.94 13.06 -17.58
C SER A 41 5.62 12.28 -17.58
N LEU A 42 4.87 12.34 -18.68
CA LEU A 42 3.62 11.59 -18.85
C LEU A 42 3.89 10.08 -18.90
N THR A 43 4.86 9.63 -19.70
CA THR A 43 5.23 8.21 -19.77
C THR A 43 5.69 7.70 -18.41
N PHE A 44 6.55 8.43 -17.70
CA PHE A 44 6.99 8.03 -16.36
C PHE A 44 5.85 8.03 -15.33
N ALA A 45 4.88 8.95 -15.43
CA ALA A 45 3.69 8.93 -14.59
C ALA A 45 2.89 7.63 -14.79
N ILE A 46 2.61 7.28 -16.05
CA ILE A 46 1.89 6.05 -16.40
C ILE A 46 2.66 4.83 -15.92
N LEU A 47 3.98 4.79 -16.14
CA LEU A 47 4.81 3.67 -15.70
C LEU A 47 4.85 3.53 -14.17
N ASN A 48 4.89 4.64 -13.43
CA ASN A 48 4.87 4.61 -11.97
C ASN A 48 3.50 4.15 -11.43
N GLU A 49 2.40 4.58 -12.06
CA GLU A 49 1.04 4.27 -11.62
C GLU A 49 0.58 2.87 -12.03
N ALA A 50 0.78 2.48 -13.29
CA ALA A 50 0.27 1.21 -13.81
C ALA A 50 1.22 0.02 -13.59
N TYR A 51 2.52 0.28 -13.43
CA TYR A 51 3.55 -0.78 -13.37
C TYR A 51 4.52 -0.61 -12.19
N HIS A 52 4.21 0.28 -11.24
CA HIS A 52 5.00 0.50 -10.04
C HIS A 52 6.48 0.85 -10.33
N TYR A 53 6.76 1.49 -11.47
CA TYR A 53 8.13 1.80 -11.89
C TYR A 53 8.88 2.63 -10.84
N GLY A 54 10.09 2.20 -10.50
CA GLY A 54 10.93 2.84 -9.48
C GLY A 54 10.52 2.51 -8.04
N MET A 55 9.62 1.54 -7.84
CA MET A 55 9.23 1.03 -6.53
C MET A 55 9.70 -0.42 -6.34
N LYS A 56 9.67 -0.86 -5.08
CA LYS A 56 9.88 -2.24 -4.64
C LYS A 56 8.85 -2.57 -3.57
N GLU A 57 8.55 -3.85 -3.45
CA GLU A 57 7.80 -4.35 -2.32
C GLU A 57 8.67 -4.30 -1.06
N VAL A 58 8.08 -3.80 0.02
CA VAL A 58 8.68 -3.79 1.35
C VAL A 58 7.69 -4.45 2.30
N GLU A 59 8.19 -5.36 3.12
CA GLU A 59 7.41 -6.04 4.15
C GLU A 59 7.71 -5.45 5.52
N THR A 60 6.65 -5.25 6.31
CA THR A 60 6.76 -4.89 7.73
C THR A 60 6.00 -5.91 8.56
N THR A 61 6.59 -6.29 9.69
CA THR A 61 5.97 -7.23 10.63
C THR A 61 5.62 -6.49 11.92
N THR A 62 4.37 -6.60 12.34
CA THR A 62 3.88 -6.06 13.62
C THR A 62 3.33 -7.17 14.48
N LYS A 63 3.64 -7.15 15.77
CA LYS A 63 3.08 -8.07 16.76
C LYS A 63 2.04 -7.36 17.62
N VAL A 64 0.82 -7.88 17.62
CA VAL A 64 -0.31 -7.34 18.39
C VAL A 64 -0.73 -8.38 19.43
N PRO A 65 -0.56 -8.11 20.74
CA PRO A 65 -1.00 -9.04 21.78
C PRO A 65 -2.52 -9.10 21.86
N LEU A 66 -3.08 -10.31 21.92
CA LEU A 66 -4.51 -10.51 22.16
C LEU A 66 -4.81 -10.38 23.65
N ALA A 67 -5.96 -9.79 23.99
CA ALA A 67 -6.33 -9.49 25.36
C ALA A 67 -7.22 -10.58 25.98
N LYS A 68 -6.87 -11.01 27.20
CA LYS A 68 -7.60 -12.03 27.98
C LYS A 68 -8.83 -11.47 28.73
N ASP A 69 -8.99 -10.14 28.82
CA ASP A 69 -9.97 -9.49 29.71
C ASP A 69 -10.94 -8.52 29.00
N THR A 70 -11.30 -8.87 27.77
CA THR A 70 -12.47 -8.25 27.10
C THR A 70 -13.72 -9.12 27.34
N LYS A 71 -14.91 -8.63 26.99
CA LYS A 71 -16.16 -9.44 27.07
C LYS A 71 -16.06 -10.79 26.33
N MET A 72 -15.13 -10.91 25.38
CA MET A 72 -14.73 -12.15 24.71
C MET A 72 -13.48 -12.74 25.39
N LYS A 73 -13.65 -13.34 26.57
CA LYS A 73 -12.52 -13.93 27.32
C LYS A 73 -11.94 -15.14 26.58
N ASN A 74 -10.76 -14.96 25.98
CA ASN A 74 -9.98 -15.99 25.27
C ASN A 74 -10.67 -16.64 24.06
N ILE A 75 -11.51 -15.90 23.34
CA ILE A 75 -12.20 -16.42 22.14
C ILE A 75 -11.72 -15.67 20.90
N VAL A 76 -11.45 -16.43 19.83
CA VAL A 76 -11.24 -15.92 18.47
C VAL A 76 -12.30 -16.52 17.56
N PHE A 77 -13.00 -15.67 16.81
CA PHE A 77 -13.99 -16.10 15.83
C PHE A 77 -13.40 -16.02 14.43
N VAL A 78 -13.55 -17.09 13.66
CA VAL A 78 -13.08 -17.21 12.29
C VAL A 78 -14.29 -17.49 11.41
N GLN A 79 -14.58 -16.58 10.49
CA GLN A 79 -15.65 -16.75 9.53
C GLN A 79 -15.05 -16.87 8.13
N SER A 80 -15.30 -17.97 7.44
CA SER A 80 -14.86 -18.10 6.04
C SER A 80 -15.70 -17.17 5.16
N VAL A 81 -15.04 -16.39 4.30
CA VAL A 81 -15.69 -15.48 3.33
C VAL A 81 -15.40 -15.85 1.88
N GLY A 82 -14.49 -16.82 1.66
CA GLY A 82 -14.16 -17.33 0.34
C GLY A 82 -14.14 -18.86 0.27
N THR A 83 -13.45 -19.38 -0.74
CA THR A 83 -13.37 -20.84 -0.98
C THR A 83 -12.21 -21.48 -0.21
N LYS A 84 -11.22 -20.67 0.17
CA LYS A 84 -10.06 -21.08 0.96
C LYS A 84 -10.23 -20.67 2.42
N LYS A 85 -9.72 -21.48 3.34
CA LYS A 85 -9.73 -21.15 4.79
C LYS A 85 -9.00 -19.85 5.13
N GLU A 86 -7.98 -19.51 4.33
CA GLU A 86 -7.20 -18.28 4.46
C GLU A 86 -8.02 -17.03 4.11
N GLU A 87 -9.05 -17.16 3.27
CA GLU A 87 -10.01 -16.13 2.90
C GLU A 87 -11.10 -16.09 3.97
N SER A 88 -10.71 -15.64 5.16
CA SER A 88 -11.59 -15.55 6.32
C SER A 88 -11.53 -14.17 6.94
N VAL A 89 -12.57 -13.82 7.69
CA VAL A 89 -12.59 -12.68 8.60
C VAL A 89 -12.39 -13.21 10.01
N VAL A 90 -11.40 -12.67 10.71
CA VAL A 90 -11.09 -13.05 12.09
C VAL A 90 -11.49 -11.90 13.02
N VAL A 91 -12.30 -12.21 14.03
CA VAL A 91 -12.67 -11.29 15.10
C VAL A 91 -11.94 -11.70 16.37
N TYR A 92 -11.19 -10.77 16.96
CA TYR A 92 -10.27 -11.05 18.06
C TYR A 92 -10.22 -9.90 19.08
N PRO A 93 -9.95 -10.20 20.36
CA PRO A 93 -9.84 -9.19 21.39
C PRO A 93 -8.43 -8.59 21.48
N THR A 94 -8.32 -7.27 21.60
CA THR A 94 -7.08 -6.53 21.88
C THR A 94 -7.25 -5.70 23.16
N LYS A 95 -6.17 -5.04 23.62
CA LYS A 95 -6.25 -4.11 24.75
C LYS A 95 -7.19 -2.92 24.49
N LYS A 96 -7.45 -2.60 23.21
CA LYS A 96 -8.32 -1.49 22.80
C LYS A 96 -9.80 -1.89 22.67
N GLY A 97 -10.10 -3.19 22.72
CA GLY A 97 -11.45 -3.70 22.57
C GLY A 97 -11.50 -4.90 21.63
N ILE A 98 -12.59 -5.02 20.88
CA ILE A 98 -12.80 -6.09 19.91
C ILE A 98 -12.44 -5.55 18.53
N GLU A 99 -11.52 -6.21 17.83
CA GLU A 99 -11.09 -5.86 16.49
C GLU A 99 -11.45 -6.98 15.50
N LYS A 100 -11.47 -6.63 14.22
CA LYS A 100 -11.74 -7.57 13.13
C LYS A 100 -10.79 -7.32 11.97
N THR A 101 -10.37 -8.38 11.29
CA THR A 101 -9.60 -8.25 10.05
C THR A 101 -10.50 -7.73 8.93
N ALA A 102 -9.91 -7.04 7.96
CA ALA A 102 -10.67 -6.56 6.80
C ALA A 102 -11.12 -7.75 5.92
N PRO A 103 -12.35 -7.72 5.38
CA PRO A 103 -12.84 -8.73 4.44
C PRO A 103 -12.34 -8.42 3.01
N ASP A 104 -11.02 -8.42 2.82
CA ASP A 104 -10.36 -8.07 1.56
C ASP A 104 -9.62 -9.27 0.96
N ALA A 105 -9.55 -9.35 -0.37
CA ALA A 105 -8.84 -10.40 -1.10
C ALA A 105 -7.32 -10.39 -0.85
N GLU A 106 -6.77 -9.22 -0.51
CA GLU A 106 -5.36 -9.06 -0.16
C GLU A 106 -5.02 -9.55 1.25
N VAL A 107 -6.05 -9.74 2.09
CA VAL A 107 -5.92 -10.14 3.49
C VAL A 107 -6.08 -11.65 3.61
N LYS A 108 -5.04 -12.30 4.14
CA LYS A 108 -5.05 -13.73 4.44
C LYS A 108 -4.88 -13.98 5.91
N ASN A 109 -5.71 -14.84 6.47
CA ASN A 109 -5.70 -15.17 7.88
C ASN A 109 -5.37 -16.64 8.10
N HIS A 110 -4.42 -16.90 8.99
CA HIS A 110 -4.01 -18.25 9.37
C HIS A 110 -4.05 -18.38 10.89
N ILE A 111 -4.62 -19.48 11.40
CA ILE A 111 -4.68 -19.78 12.83
C ILE A 111 -3.64 -20.84 13.16
N VAL A 112 -2.63 -20.45 13.93
CA VAL A 112 -1.61 -21.35 14.48
C VAL A 112 -2.06 -21.76 15.89
N LYS A 113 -2.65 -22.96 15.99
CA LYS A 113 -3.13 -23.54 17.25
C LYS A 113 -1.96 -24.06 18.09
N GLU A 114 -2.17 -24.14 19.41
CA GLU A 114 -1.21 -24.66 20.39
C GLU A 114 0.12 -23.89 20.45
N SER A 115 0.09 -22.60 20.11
CA SER A 115 1.28 -21.75 20.16
C SER A 115 1.52 -21.21 21.57
N GLY A 116 2.65 -21.60 22.17
CA GLY A 116 3.24 -20.94 23.34
C GLY A 116 2.29 -20.72 24.52
N LYS A 117 2.56 -19.67 25.31
CA LYS A 117 1.78 -19.29 26.50
C LYS A 117 0.88 -18.06 26.29
N GLU A 118 1.17 -17.26 25.26
CA GLU A 118 0.54 -15.98 25.00
C GLU A 118 -0.11 -15.97 23.62
N ALA A 119 -1.31 -15.37 23.54
CA ALA A 119 -2.00 -15.19 22.28
C ALA A 119 -1.59 -13.87 21.64
N PHE A 120 -1.20 -13.89 20.37
CA PHE A 120 -0.84 -12.70 19.62
C PHE A 120 -1.13 -12.89 18.13
N LEU A 121 -1.32 -11.77 17.45
CA LEU A 121 -1.35 -11.66 16.01
C LEU A 121 0.02 -11.19 15.54
N GLU A 122 0.65 -11.96 14.66
CA GLU A 122 1.75 -11.47 13.83
C GLU A 122 1.16 -11.06 12.48
N GLN A 123 1.18 -9.75 12.21
CA GLN A 123 0.69 -9.18 10.96
C GLN A 123 1.88 -8.76 10.10
N LYS A 124 1.98 -9.36 8.91
CA LYS A 124 2.91 -8.97 7.86
C LYS A 124 2.16 -8.15 6.81
N THR A 125 2.57 -6.91 6.60
CA THR A 125 2.01 -6.04 5.58
C THR A 125 3.08 -5.74 4.54
N THR A 126 2.79 -6.12 3.29
CA THR A 126 3.61 -5.84 2.12
C THR A 126 2.99 -4.67 1.36
N TYR A 127 3.80 -3.66 1.05
CA TYR A 127 3.37 -2.48 0.30
C TYR A 127 4.47 -2.03 -0.66
N TRP A 128 4.11 -1.25 -1.66
CA TRP A 128 5.06 -0.59 -2.54
C TRP A 128 5.72 0.62 -1.85
N ASP A 129 7.05 0.67 -1.90
CA ASP A 129 7.84 1.84 -1.50
C ASP A 129 8.87 2.19 -2.58
N TYR A 130 9.28 3.45 -2.61
CA TYR A 130 10.23 3.94 -3.60
C TYR A 130 11.63 3.38 -3.36
N ASN A 131 12.31 3.03 -4.46
CA ASN A 131 13.65 2.43 -4.40
C ASN A 131 14.72 3.39 -3.88
N ASN A 132 14.50 4.70 -4.05
CA ASN A 132 15.40 5.75 -3.60
C ASN A 132 14.63 7.07 -3.41
N ASP A 133 15.28 8.03 -2.76
CA ASP A 133 14.68 9.34 -2.45
C ASP A 133 14.46 10.22 -3.68
N VAL A 134 15.17 10.01 -4.79
CA VAL A 134 14.96 10.76 -6.03
C VAL A 134 13.62 10.39 -6.64
N ILE A 135 13.34 9.10 -6.85
CA ILE A 135 12.05 8.64 -7.36
C ILE A 135 10.93 9.07 -6.41
N ARG A 136 11.15 8.92 -5.09
CA ARG A 136 10.22 9.42 -4.08
C ARG A 136 9.94 10.91 -4.27
N PHE A 137 10.95 11.75 -4.44
CA PHE A 137 10.76 13.19 -4.64
C PHE A 137 9.88 13.52 -5.87
N PHE A 138 10.09 12.82 -6.98
CA PHE A 138 9.28 13.03 -8.20
C PHE A 138 7.81 12.60 -8.02
N PHE A 139 7.57 11.43 -7.44
CA PHE A 139 6.26 10.78 -7.47
C PHE A 139 5.47 10.84 -6.15
N HIS A 140 6.12 11.08 -5.01
CA HIS A 140 5.45 11.09 -3.71
C HIS A 140 4.33 12.14 -3.62
N PHE A 141 3.19 11.74 -3.06
CA PHE A 141 2.08 12.60 -2.70
C PHE A 141 1.84 12.50 -1.20
N PRO A 142 1.89 13.62 -0.44
CA PRO A 142 1.79 13.59 1.02
C PRO A 142 0.50 12.96 1.56
N GLN A 143 -0.60 13.04 0.80
CA GLN A 143 -1.90 12.48 1.19
C GLN A 143 -2.14 11.06 0.68
N LYS A 144 -1.24 10.50 -0.13
CA LYS A 144 -1.38 9.14 -0.66
C LYS A 144 -0.71 8.18 0.33
N GLU A 145 -1.52 7.34 0.98
CA GLU A 145 -1.02 6.21 1.76
C GLU A 145 -0.28 5.22 0.84
N ARG A 146 0.63 4.41 1.41
CA ARG A 146 1.35 3.39 0.64
C ARG A 146 0.35 2.37 0.13
N GLU A 147 0.52 1.98 -1.12
CA GLU A 147 -0.32 0.96 -1.74
C GLU A 147 0.05 -0.40 -1.14
N VAL A 148 -0.88 -0.95 -0.36
CA VAL A 148 -0.77 -2.29 0.21
C VAL A 148 -1.04 -3.29 -0.91
N THR A 149 -0.23 -4.35 -0.96
CA THR A 149 -0.37 -5.43 -1.96
C THR A 149 -0.79 -6.74 -1.28
N LYS A 150 -0.44 -6.88 0.00
CA LYS A 150 -0.69 -8.11 0.75
C LYS A 150 -0.70 -7.85 2.24
N ILE A 151 -1.64 -8.48 2.93
CA ILE A 151 -1.66 -8.57 4.39
C ILE A 151 -1.75 -10.05 4.77
N GLN A 152 -0.76 -10.54 5.52
CA GLN A 152 -0.78 -11.89 6.08
C GLN A 152 -0.84 -11.81 7.60
N ASN A 153 -1.89 -12.40 8.15
CA ASN A 153 -2.15 -12.44 9.56
C ASN A 153 -1.96 -13.87 10.06
N GLU A 154 -1.02 -14.06 10.98
CA GLU A 154 -0.83 -15.30 11.70
C GLU A 154 -1.27 -15.12 13.15
N PHE A 155 -2.38 -15.77 13.50
CA PHE A 155 -2.91 -15.78 14.85
C PHE A 155 -2.32 -16.96 15.61
N TYR A 156 -1.42 -16.66 16.54
CA TYR A 156 -0.81 -17.63 17.43
C TYR A 156 -1.70 -17.77 18.66
N ILE A 157 -2.38 -18.91 18.78
CA ILE A 157 -3.42 -19.16 19.77
C ILE A 157 -3.02 -20.32 20.69
N PRO A 158 -2.78 -20.07 21.99
CA PRO A 158 -2.51 -21.12 22.98
C PRO A 158 -3.71 -22.06 23.18
N SER A 159 -3.48 -23.25 23.72
CA SER A 159 -4.53 -24.22 24.04
C SER A 159 -5.57 -23.72 25.06
N SER A 160 -5.25 -22.67 25.83
CA SER A 160 -6.19 -22.04 26.78
C SER A 160 -7.24 -21.15 26.12
N TRP A 161 -7.23 -21.03 24.79
CA TRP A 161 -8.15 -20.20 24.00
C TRP A 161 -9.10 -21.07 23.17
N HIS A 162 -10.26 -20.51 22.86
CA HIS A 162 -11.25 -21.15 22.01
C HIS A 162 -11.27 -20.47 20.64
N VAL A 163 -11.11 -21.27 19.59
CA VAL A 163 -11.28 -20.84 18.20
C VAL A 163 -12.63 -21.34 17.72
N MET A 164 -13.53 -20.41 17.39
CA MET A 164 -14.86 -20.71 16.87
C MET A 164 -14.88 -20.47 15.37
N GLU A 165 -15.06 -21.53 14.59
CA GLU A 165 -15.11 -21.49 13.13
C GLU A 165 -16.59 -21.52 12.68
N LYS A 166 -16.98 -20.60 11.80
CA LYS A 166 -18.32 -20.52 11.21
C LYS A 166 -18.27 -20.44 9.69
#